data_AF-A0A075GZR4-F1
#
_entry.id   AF-A0A075GZR4-F1
#
_cell.length_a   1.000
_cell.length_b   1.000
_cell.length_c   1.000
_cell.angle_alpha   90.00
_cell.angle_beta   90.00
_cell.angle_gamma   90.00
#
_symmetry.space_group_name_H-M   'P 1'
#
loop_
_entity.id
_entity.type
_entity.pdbx_description
1 polymer ?
#
loop_
_entity_poly.entity_id
_entity_poly.type
_entity_poly.pdbx_seq_one_letter_code
_entity_poly.pdbx_strand_id
1 'polypeptide(L)' 'MKISIYKAGKRRGSAAGERRHALRKKGYGGQKFPKLAKPAKTTKKVTLIETCSTCKKKMMNKGIRIRKFELVAV' A
#
# COMPACT_ATOMS: atom_id res chain seq x y z
N MET A 1 12.99 -8.85 -18.43
CA MET A 1 12.58 -8.01 -17.28
C MET A 1 11.14 -8.37 -16.93
N LYS A 2 10.85 -8.73 -15.67
CA LYS A 2 9.50 -9.16 -15.25
C LYS A 2 8.77 -7.99 -14.59
N ILE A 3 7.60 -7.64 -15.11
CA ILE A 3 6.77 -6.56 -14.57
C ILE A 3 5.70 -7.15 -13.66
N SER A 4 5.50 -6.55 -12.50
CA SER A 4 4.45 -6.92 -11.56
C SER A 4 3.83 -5.69 -10.90
N ILE A 5 2.60 -5.82 -10.43
CA ILE A 5 1.90 -4.75 -9.73
C ILE A 5 2.28 -4.79 -8.24
N TYR A 6 2.60 -3.63 -7.68
CA TYR A 6 2.84 -3.51 -6.24
C TYR A 6 1.59 -3.85 -5.42
N LYS A 7 1.80 -4.63 -4.35
CA LYS A 7 0.77 -4.93 -3.35
C LYS A 7 1.29 -4.53 -1.97
N ALA A 8 0.50 -3.76 -1.23
CA ALA A 8 0.82 -3.42 0.14
C ALA A 8 0.75 -4.66 1.03
N GLY A 9 1.78 -4.89 1.83
CA GLY A 9 1.81 -5.98 2.81
C GLY A 9 0.95 -5.69 4.05
N LYS A 10 0.77 -6.71 4.90
CA LYS A 10 0.09 -6.58 6.19
C LYS A 10 0.87 -5.62 7.10
N ARG A 11 0.15 -4.78 7.85
CA ARG A 11 0.77 -3.91 8.86
C ARG A 11 1.40 -4.74 9.99
N ARG A 12 2.60 -4.37 10.41
CA ARG A 12 3.35 -5.04 11.49
C ARG A 12 2.91 -4.50 12.86
N GLY A 13 2.49 -5.37 13.77
CA GLY A 13 2.04 -4.98 15.12
C GLY A 13 3.15 -4.38 16.00
N SER A 14 4.41 -4.76 15.79
CA SER A 14 5.55 -4.19 16.52
C SER A 14 5.98 -2.79 16.02
N ALA A 15 5.40 -2.31 14.92
CA ALA A 15 5.68 -0.96 14.44
C ALA A 15 5.30 0.08 15.50
N ALA A 16 6.12 1.13 15.66
CA ALA A 16 5.92 2.14 16.70
C ALA A 16 4.53 2.81 16.63
N GLY A 17 4.04 3.09 15.42
CA GLY A 17 2.71 3.67 15.21
C GLY A 17 1.58 2.76 15.70
N GLU A 18 1.67 1.46 15.42
CA GLU A 18 0.65 0.49 15.84
C GLU A 18 0.68 0.28 17.36
N ARG A 19 1.88 0.17 17.95
CA ARG A 19 2.04 0.13 19.42
C ARG A 19 1.42 1.36 20.10
N ARG A 20 1.70 2.56 19.57
CA ARG A 20 1.13 3.82 20.08
C ARG A 20 -0.39 3.87 19.93
N HIS A 21 -0.93 3.45 18.79
CA HIS A 21 -2.37 3.38 18.57
C HIS A 21 -3.04 2.38 19.53
N ALA A 22 -2.44 1.22 19.75
CA ALA A 22 -2.95 0.21 20.67
C ALA A 22 -2.98 0.74 22.11
N LEU A 23 -1.90 1.37 22.58
CA LEU A 23 -1.85 2.00 23.91
C LEU A 23 -2.90 3.10 24.06
N ARG A 24 -3.02 4.00 23.08
CA ARG A 24 -4.01 5.09 23.13
C ARG A 24 -5.44 4.56 23.10
N LYS A 25 -5.72 3.47 22.39
CA LYS A 25 -7.06 2.86 22.35
C LYS A 25 -7.48 2.19 23.67
N LYS A 26 -6.55 1.88 24.58
CA LYS A 26 -6.90 1.30 25.88
C LYS A 26 -7.65 2.30 26.76
N GLY A 27 -8.54 1.77 27.60
CA GLY A 27 -9.38 2.53 28.52
C GLY A 27 -10.63 3.13 27.85
N TYR A 28 -11.22 4.12 28.52
CA TYR A 28 -12.45 4.77 28.08
C TYR A 28 -12.21 5.85 27.01
N GLY A 29 -13.29 6.39 26.45
CA GLY A 29 -13.25 7.46 25.44
C GLY A 29 -13.43 7.01 23.99
N GLY A 30 -13.86 5.75 23.78
CA GLY A 30 -14.27 5.26 22.47
C GLY A 30 -13.22 5.41 21.36
N GLN A 31 -13.65 5.83 20.18
CA GLN A 31 -12.79 5.99 19.01
C GLN A 31 -11.98 7.30 19.09
N LYS A 32 -10.71 7.22 19.50
CA LYS A 32 -9.83 8.40 19.69
C LYS A 32 -9.21 9.00 18.42
N PHE A 33 -9.36 8.35 17.26
CA PHE A 33 -8.73 8.77 16.01
C PHE A 33 -9.77 8.97 14.91
N PRO A 34 -9.66 10.00 14.07
CA PRO A 34 -10.59 10.22 12.98
C PRO A 34 -10.50 9.07 11.97
N LYS A 35 -11.68 8.62 11.49
CA LYS A 35 -11.79 7.67 10.39
C LYS A 35 -12.26 8.42 9.15
N LEU A 36 -11.57 8.22 8.04
CA LEU A 36 -12.00 8.76 6.75
C LEU A 36 -13.23 7.96 6.27
N ALA A 37 -14.40 8.57 6.31
CA ALA A 37 -15.66 7.92 5.92
C ALA A 37 -15.87 7.88 4.39
N LYS A 38 -15.55 8.97 3.68
CA LYS A 38 -15.82 9.13 2.24
C LYS A 38 -14.56 9.61 1.50
N PRO A 39 -13.84 8.74 0.77
CA PRO A 39 -12.72 9.16 -0.07
C PRO A 39 -13.19 9.81 -1.38
N ALA A 40 -12.63 10.96 -1.74
CA ALA A 40 -12.99 11.67 -2.98
C ALA A 40 -12.35 11.09 -4.26
N LYS A 41 -11.17 10.44 -4.15
CA LYS A 41 -10.46 9.92 -5.33
C LYS A 41 -11.04 8.58 -5.76
N THR A 42 -11.47 8.52 -7.01
CA THR A 42 -12.07 7.31 -7.63
C THR A 42 -11.03 6.30 -8.11
N THR A 43 -9.80 6.74 -8.40
CA THR A 43 -8.69 5.90 -8.89
C THR A 43 -7.48 5.94 -7.98
N LYS A 44 -6.74 4.82 -7.93
CA LYS A 44 -5.46 4.70 -7.22
C LYS A 44 -4.29 4.86 -8.19
N LYS A 45 -3.13 5.24 -7.68
CA LYS A 45 -1.87 5.17 -8.43
C LYS A 45 -1.41 3.72 -8.44
N VAL A 46 -1.24 3.13 -9.62
CA VAL A 46 -0.70 1.78 -9.78
C VAL A 46 0.82 1.90 -9.90
N THR A 47 1.57 1.38 -8.94
CA THR A 47 3.03 1.33 -8.97
C THR A 47 3.50 0.01 -9.55
N LEU A 48 4.42 0.09 -10.51
CA LEU A 48 5.02 -1.07 -11.16
C LEU A 48 6.29 -1.46 -10.43
N ILE A 49 6.46 -2.77 -10.23
CA ILE A 49 7.70 -3.37 -9.76
C ILE A 49 8.34 -4.06 -10.97
N GLU A 50 9.50 -3.56 -11.35
CA GLU A 50 10.34 -4.14 -12.40
C GLU A 50 11.39 -5.02 -11.75
N THR A 51 11.35 -6.31 -12.06
CA THR A 51 12.32 -7.28 -11.58
C THR A 51 13.28 -7.64 -12.70
N CYS A 52 14.58 -7.40 -12.50
CA CYS A 52 15.60 -7.84 -13.44
C CYS A 52 15.66 -9.38 -13.47
N SER A 53 15.69 -9.99 -14.65
CA SER A 53 15.73 -11.45 -14.80
C SER A 53 17.07 -12.05 -14.40
N THR A 54 18.17 -11.31 -14.57
CA THR A 54 19.53 -11.79 -14.26
C THR A 54 19.92 -11.54 -12.81
N CYS A 55 19.85 -10.30 -12.34
CA CYS A 55 20.31 -9.92 -10.99
C CYS A 55 19.21 -9.91 -9.92
N LYS A 56 17.93 -10.17 -10.29
CA LYS A 56 16.76 -10.23 -9.38
C LYS A 56 16.47 -8.95 -8.59
N LYS A 57 17.18 -7.86 -8.84
CA LYS A 57 16.91 -6.55 -8.24
C LYS A 57 15.51 -6.08 -8.64
N LYS A 58 14.82 -5.45 -7.69
CA LYS A 58 13.48 -4.90 -7.85
C LYS A 58 13.54 -3.38 -7.81
N MET A 59 13.04 -2.74 -8.85
CA MET A 59 12.91 -1.29 -8.94
C MET A 59 11.43 -0.91 -8.94
N MET A 60 11.09 0.21 -8.30
CA MET A 60 9.72 0.73 -8.26
C MET A 60 9.64 2.03 -9.05
N ASN A 61 8.78 2.04 -10.07
CA ASN A 61 8.57 3.22 -10.90
C ASN A 61 7.43 4.09 -10.36
N LYS A 62 7.44 5.37 -10.78
CA LYS A 62 6.40 6.33 -10.40
C LYS A 62 5.03 5.83 -10.87
N GLY A 63 4.08 5.73 -9.95
CA GLY A 63 2.74 5.22 -10.25
C GLY A 63 1.82 6.25 -10.90
N ILE A 64 1.02 5.79 -11.86
CA ILE A 64 0.03 6.59 -12.61
C ILE A 64 -1.38 6.26 -12.09
N ARG A 65 -2.28 7.24 -12.06
CA ARG A 65 -3.70 7.01 -11.71
C ARG A 65 -4.44 6.40 -12.89
N ILE A 66 -4.92 5.18 -12.71
CA ILE A 66 -5.61 4.42 -13.75
C ILE A 66 -6.81 3.70 -13.13
N ARG A 67 -7.92 3.57 -13.86
CA ARG A 67 -9.10 2.79 -13.43
C ARG A 67 -8.91 1.28 -13.58
N LYS A 68 -8.43 0.85 -14.75
CA LYS A 68 -8.19 -0.56 -15.09
C LYS A 68 -6.77 -0.70 -15.64
N PHE A 69 -5.99 -1.62 -15.08
CA PHE A 69 -4.64 -1.91 -15.51
C PHE A 69 -4.48 -3.43 -15.63
N GLU A 70 -4.17 -3.91 -16.83
CA GLU A 70 -4.04 -5.32 -17.15
C GLU A 70 -2.64 -5.59 -17.71
N LEU A 71 -2.00 -6.64 -17.20
CA LEU A 71 -0.72 -7.12 -17.74
C LEU A 71 -1.04 -8.17 -18.79
N VAL A 72 -0.86 -7.84 -20.06
CA VAL A 72 -0.97 -8.79 -21.18
C VAL A 72 0.41 -9.42 -21.37
N ALA A 73 0.48 -10.75 -21.33
CA ALA A 73 1.69 -11.48 -21.68
C ALA A 73 1.83 -11.50 -23.20
N VAL A 74 3.01 -11.12 -23.69
CA VAL A 74 3.47 -11.34 -25.07
C VAL A 74 4.51 -12.45 -25.02
#